data_AF-A0A2H0FXS2-F1
#
_entry.id   AF-A0A2H0FXS2-F1
#
_cell.length_a   1.000
_cell.length_b   1.000
_cell.length_c   1.000
_cell.angle_alpha   90.00
_cell.angle_beta   90.00
_cell.angle_gamma   90.00
#
_symmetry.space_group_name_H-M   'P 1'
#
loop_
_entity.id
_entity.type
_entity.pdbx_description
1 polymer ?
#
loop_
_entity_poly.entity_id
_entity_poly.type
_entity_poly.pdbx_seq_one_letter_code
_entity_poly.pdbx_strand_id
1 'polypeptide(L)'
;MKKTIIFLALSTLLFVACEDRSDLTAPSLPNTGDADFSRFVTIGNSLTAGYQSGSLYESSQVYSLGKIIADQVGANFEQPIISEPGIPGKLELHDLKPTILPNSQMGEPTNLNYAAPYNNLGVPGAILYDLIDETDLTTKYASRQNPYFQIVLRNQAAFGASIIKQALVLQPTFVNLWIGNNDVLGYATSGGTKGTDAATGTLPTDVPTFTFLYNQVATALTDTSGYRKIAVANIPDVQNIPFFTTVGPKLASSLTAMGVPAMVYQTHSSPGYGVATTSDLETGKVLLTLTGSAATAYLGDRSGAFYSATGIPVPAG
;
A
#
# COMPACT_ATOMS: atom_id res chain seq x y z
N MET A 1 30.90 -53.96 10.17
CA MET A 1 29.81 -54.04 9.16
C MET A 1 28.74 -52.96 9.36
N LYS A 2 27.99 -52.88 10.47
CA LYS A 2 26.95 -51.84 10.69
C LYS A 2 27.46 -50.39 10.56
N LYS A 3 28.62 -50.05 11.13
CA LYS A 3 29.21 -48.69 11.04
C LYS A 3 29.64 -48.32 9.61
N THR A 4 30.14 -49.29 8.84
CA THR A 4 30.55 -49.11 7.44
C THR A 4 29.34 -48.89 6.53
N ILE A 5 28.23 -49.59 6.77
CA ILE A 5 26.97 -49.41 6.03
C ILE A 5 26.36 -48.04 6.32
N ILE A 6 26.40 -47.58 7.58
CA ILE A 6 25.91 -46.23 7.94
C ILE A 6 26.78 -45.15 7.30
N PHE A 7 28.11 -45.31 7.30
CA PHE A 7 29.02 -44.35 6.66
C PHE A 7 28.81 -44.29 5.13
N LEU A 8 28.61 -45.45 4.50
CA LEU A 8 28.32 -45.54 3.08
C LEU A 8 26.96 -44.91 2.73
N ALA A 9 25.91 -45.17 3.52
CA ALA A 9 24.59 -44.59 3.34
C ALA A 9 24.58 -43.05 3.54
N LEU A 10 25.34 -42.55 4.53
CA LEU A 10 25.46 -41.11 4.77
C LEU A 10 26.28 -40.41 3.67
N SER A 11 27.30 -41.08 3.13
CA SER A 11 28.07 -40.57 1.99
C SER A 11 27.22 -40.49 0.72
N THR A 12 26.35 -41.46 0.45
CA THR A 12 25.44 -41.40 -0.71
C THR A 12 24.43 -40.26 -0.60
N LEU A 13 23.94 -39.93 0.59
CA LEU A 13 23.04 -38.79 0.81
C LEU A 13 23.71 -37.43 0.52
N LEU A 14 25.02 -37.30 0.70
CA LEU A 14 25.78 -36.08 0.38
C LEU A 14 25.97 -35.88 -1.14
N PHE A 15 25.95 -36.96 -1.93
CA PHE A 15 26.13 -36.88 -3.39
C PHE A 15 24.82 -36.70 -4.18
N VAL A 16 23.64 -36.96 -3.59
CA VAL A 16 22.32 -36.69 -4.23
C VAL A 16 21.79 -35.29 -3.89
N ALA A 17 22.41 -34.57 -2.94
CA ALA A 17 21.99 -33.23 -2.52
C ALA A 17 22.45 -32.10 -3.47
N CYS A 18 23.38 -32.39 -4.40
CA CYS A 18 23.75 -31.48 -5.48
C CYS A 18 22.90 -31.82 -6.71
N GLU A 19 21.69 -31.27 -6.77
CA GLU A 19 20.99 -31.14 -8.04
C GLU A 19 21.71 -30.02 -8.81
N ASP A 20 22.40 -30.38 -9.89
CA ASP A 20 23.08 -29.40 -10.73
C ASP A 20 22.04 -28.51 -11.42
N ARG A 21 21.95 -27.26 -10.98
CA ARG A 21 21.04 -26.25 -11.53
C ARG A 21 21.72 -25.36 -12.57
N SER A 22 22.95 -25.67 -12.97
CA SER A 22 23.62 -24.93 -14.06
C SER A 22 22.90 -25.09 -15.40
N ASP A 23 22.14 -26.18 -15.57
CA ASP A 23 21.39 -26.51 -16.79
C ASP A 23 19.95 -25.98 -16.79
N LEU A 24 19.59 -25.11 -15.82
CA LEU A 24 18.32 -24.39 -15.88
C LEU A 24 18.38 -23.41 -17.05
N THR A 25 17.82 -23.83 -18.18
CA THR A 25 17.56 -22.94 -19.30
C THR A 25 16.67 -21.82 -18.77
N ALA A 26 17.14 -20.57 -18.86
CA ALA A 26 16.32 -19.43 -18.50
C ALA A 26 14.98 -19.54 -19.25
N PRO A 27 13.83 -19.32 -18.59
CA PRO A 27 12.55 -19.34 -19.28
C PRO A 27 12.63 -18.44 -20.50
N SER A 28 12.17 -18.93 -21.65
CA SER A 28 11.97 -18.06 -22.81
C SER A 28 11.00 -16.94 -22.41
N LEU A 29 11.17 -15.75 -23.02
CA LEU A 29 10.19 -14.68 -22.84
C LEU A 29 8.77 -15.22 -23.10
N PRO A 30 7.79 -14.83 -22.27
CA PRO A 30 6.42 -15.28 -22.43
C PRO A 30 5.89 -14.81 -23.79
N ASN A 31 5.00 -15.59 -24.38
CA ASN A 31 4.22 -15.12 -25.52
C ASN A 31 3.25 -14.03 -25.02
N THR A 32 3.54 -12.77 -25.36
CA THR A 32 2.71 -11.61 -25.00
C THR A 32 1.53 -11.39 -25.95
N GLY A 33 1.33 -12.27 -26.94
CA GLY A 33 0.38 -12.08 -28.02
C GLY A 33 0.70 -10.81 -28.81
N ASP A 34 -0.29 -9.93 -28.96
CA ASP A 34 -0.14 -8.65 -29.66
C ASP A 34 0.30 -7.49 -28.74
N ALA A 35 0.59 -7.76 -27.46
CA ALA A 35 1.02 -6.73 -26.53
C ALA A 35 2.50 -6.36 -26.71
N ASP A 36 2.76 -5.08 -26.97
CA ASP A 36 4.10 -4.50 -27.14
C ASP A 36 4.59 -3.85 -25.84
N PHE A 37 5.59 -4.43 -25.20
CA PHE A 37 6.19 -3.92 -23.95
C PHE A 37 7.49 -3.13 -24.18
N SER A 38 7.86 -2.81 -25.43
CA SER A 38 9.13 -2.13 -25.74
C SER A 38 9.30 -0.78 -25.04
N ARG A 39 8.20 -0.09 -24.73
CA ARG A 39 8.17 1.10 -23.87
C ARG A 39 7.09 0.95 -22.80
N PHE A 40 7.35 0.03 -21.87
CA PHE A 40 6.47 -0.28 -20.75
C PHE A 40 6.54 0.78 -19.65
N VAL A 41 5.38 1.24 -19.18
CA VAL A 41 5.24 2.24 -18.11
C VAL A 41 4.19 1.77 -17.10
N THR A 42 4.46 1.98 -15.81
CA THR A 42 3.48 1.74 -14.74
C THR A 42 3.13 3.03 -14.02
N ILE A 43 1.84 3.27 -13.82
CA ILE A 43 1.29 4.48 -13.20
C ILE A 43 0.43 4.06 -12.01
N GLY A 44 0.65 4.66 -10.85
CA GLY A 44 -0.15 4.34 -9.68
C GLY A 44 0.38 4.96 -8.39
N ASN A 45 0.22 4.23 -7.31
CA ASN A 45 0.64 4.66 -5.97
C ASN A 45 1.67 3.71 -5.35
N SER A 46 1.64 3.54 -4.03
CA SER A 46 2.52 2.67 -3.24
C SER A 46 2.61 1.24 -3.76
N LEU A 47 1.48 0.67 -4.21
CA LEU A 47 1.43 -0.70 -4.75
C LEU A 47 2.24 -0.83 -6.05
N THR A 48 2.27 0.24 -6.84
CA THR A 48 3.05 0.33 -8.07
C THR A 48 4.52 0.64 -7.78
N ALA A 49 4.79 1.51 -6.81
CA ALA A 49 6.13 1.98 -6.45
C ALA A 49 7.04 0.90 -5.81
N GLY A 50 6.48 -0.20 -5.31
CA GLY A 50 7.20 -1.16 -4.49
C GLY A 50 7.41 -0.68 -3.06
N TYR A 51 6.40 0.00 -2.49
CA TYR A 51 6.42 0.46 -1.10
C TYR A 51 6.11 -0.68 -0.14
N GLN A 52 7.01 -0.96 0.78
CA GLN A 52 6.87 -2.02 1.78
C GLN A 52 7.42 -1.54 3.13
N SER A 53 7.00 -2.15 4.24
CA SER A 53 7.51 -1.83 5.58
C SER A 53 7.52 -0.32 5.90
N GLY A 54 6.54 0.43 5.42
CA GLY A 54 6.47 1.88 5.64
C GLY A 54 7.52 2.71 4.89
N SER A 55 8.15 2.18 3.83
CA SER A 55 9.26 2.83 3.13
C SER A 55 9.37 2.46 1.65
N LEU A 56 10.06 3.29 0.86
CA LEU A 56 10.70 2.89 -0.40
C LEU A 56 12.18 2.58 -0.15
N TYR A 57 12.60 1.37 -0.53
CA TYR A 57 13.98 0.90 -0.46
C TYR A 57 14.25 -0.16 -1.54
N GLU A 58 15.48 -0.21 -2.01
CA GLU A 58 15.91 -0.97 -3.18
C GLU A 58 15.46 -2.44 -3.15
N SER A 59 15.70 -3.15 -2.04
CA SER A 59 15.37 -4.58 -1.96
C SER A 59 13.86 -4.89 -2.03
N SER A 60 12.99 -3.88 -1.83
CA SER A 60 11.56 -3.99 -2.11
C SER A 60 11.21 -3.57 -3.54
N GLN A 61 11.84 -2.51 -4.05
CA GLN A 61 11.53 -1.94 -5.36
C GLN A 61 11.91 -2.87 -6.53
N VAL A 62 12.89 -3.75 -6.33
CA VAL A 62 13.22 -4.80 -7.32
C VAL A 62 12.11 -5.85 -7.47
N TYR A 63 11.15 -5.90 -6.53
CA TYR A 63 9.96 -6.75 -6.59
C TYR A 63 8.67 -5.93 -6.77
N SER A 64 8.78 -4.69 -7.27
CA SER A 64 7.59 -3.92 -7.63
C SER A 64 6.82 -4.61 -8.76
N LEU A 65 5.50 -4.37 -8.84
CA LEU A 65 4.64 -4.96 -9.88
C LEU A 65 5.21 -4.72 -11.29
N GLY A 66 5.62 -3.48 -11.57
CA GLY A 66 6.20 -3.13 -12.87
C GLY A 66 7.53 -3.83 -13.13
N LYS A 67 8.41 -3.93 -12.13
CA LYS A 67 9.70 -4.60 -12.30
C LYS A 67 9.54 -6.09 -12.59
N ILE A 68 8.64 -6.76 -11.87
CA ILE A 68 8.33 -8.18 -12.07
C ILE A 68 7.81 -8.43 -13.49
N ILE A 69 6.89 -7.60 -13.99
CA ILE A 69 6.37 -7.71 -15.36
C ILE A 69 7.48 -7.43 -16.38
N ALA A 70 8.24 -6.36 -16.18
CA ALA A 70 9.32 -5.96 -17.08
C ALA A 70 10.38 -7.05 -17.24
N ASP A 71 10.79 -7.69 -16.14
CA ASP A 71 11.74 -8.80 -16.15
C ASP A 71 11.21 -10.01 -16.90
N GLN A 72 9.91 -10.31 -16.76
CA GLN A 72 9.27 -11.42 -17.46
C GLN A 72 9.25 -11.18 -18.96
N VAL A 73 8.89 -9.96 -19.41
CA VAL A 73 8.75 -9.62 -20.84
C VAL A 73 10.03 -9.09 -21.47
N GLY A 74 11.12 -8.97 -20.71
CA GLY A 74 12.43 -8.48 -21.17
C GLY A 74 12.44 -6.98 -21.51
N ALA A 75 11.58 -6.17 -20.88
CA ALA A 75 11.51 -4.73 -21.11
C ALA A 75 12.54 -3.98 -20.24
N ASN A 76 13.18 -2.95 -20.82
CA ASN A 76 13.98 -1.99 -20.05
C ASN A 76 13.06 -1.20 -19.12
N PHE A 77 13.40 -1.14 -17.83
CA PHE A 77 12.51 -0.58 -16.82
C PHE A 77 13.27 0.14 -15.71
N GLU A 78 13.25 1.48 -15.77
CA GLU A 78 13.88 2.35 -14.77
C GLU A 78 12.86 2.76 -13.69
N GLN A 79 13.32 2.79 -12.44
CA GLN A 79 12.52 3.15 -11.27
C GLN A 79 13.28 4.14 -10.40
N PRO A 80 12.62 5.01 -9.60
CA PRO A 80 13.30 5.84 -8.61
C PRO A 80 13.85 4.99 -7.46
N ILE A 81 15.05 4.41 -7.61
CA ILE A 81 15.63 3.51 -6.61
C ILE A 81 16.11 4.31 -5.41
N ILE A 82 15.74 3.85 -4.22
CA ILE A 82 16.17 4.41 -2.93
C ILE A 82 17.10 3.42 -2.25
N SER A 83 18.29 3.84 -1.83
CA SER A 83 19.21 2.98 -1.11
C SER A 83 18.61 2.49 0.22
N GLU A 84 19.14 1.40 0.75
CA GLU A 84 18.83 0.99 2.12
C GLU A 84 19.25 2.08 3.13
N PRO A 85 18.54 2.23 4.27
CA PRO A 85 17.32 1.52 4.71
C PRO A 85 16.01 2.13 4.19
N GLY A 86 16.07 3.00 3.17
CA GLY A 86 14.91 3.62 2.53
C GLY A 86 14.52 5.00 3.04
N ILE A 87 13.50 5.57 2.42
CA ILE A 87 12.90 6.86 2.81
C ILE A 87 11.42 6.65 3.11
N PRO A 88 10.94 6.95 4.34
CA PRO A 88 11.75 7.03 5.57
C PRO A 88 12.47 5.69 5.84
N GLY A 89 13.33 5.58 6.86
CA GLY A 89 13.92 4.30 7.24
C GLY A 89 12.83 3.22 7.46
N LYS A 90 12.97 2.07 6.80
CA LYS A 90 11.96 1.01 6.82
C LYS A 90 11.71 0.46 8.22
N LEU A 91 10.51 -0.04 8.46
CA LEU A 91 10.15 -0.77 9.66
C LEU A 91 10.89 -2.11 9.71
N GLU A 92 11.56 -2.37 10.83
CA GLU A 92 12.36 -3.57 11.06
C GLU A 92 11.94 -4.25 12.36
N LEU A 93 12.00 -5.58 12.38
CA LEU A 93 11.83 -6.36 13.60
C LEU A 93 13.10 -6.21 14.44
N HIS A 94 12.98 -5.56 15.60
CA HIS A 94 14.12 -5.25 16.45
C HIS A 94 14.45 -6.37 17.45
N ASP A 95 13.46 -7.18 17.84
CA ASP A 95 13.63 -8.30 18.76
C ASP A 95 12.63 -9.45 18.46
N LEU A 96 12.85 -10.60 19.09
CA LEU A 96 11.93 -11.76 19.00
C LEU A 96 10.70 -11.62 19.93
N LYS A 97 10.56 -10.49 20.63
CA LYS A 97 9.37 -10.11 21.41
C LYS A 97 8.63 -9.00 20.63
N PRO A 98 8.07 -9.37 19.48
CA PRO A 98 8.09 -8.60 18.23
C PRO A 98 7.88 -7.09 18.41
N THR A 99 8.99 -6.39 18.66
CA THR A 99 9.02 -4.93 18.61
C THR A 99 9.38 -4.51 17.19
N ILE A 100 8.47 -3.83 16.50
CA ILE A 100 8.70 -3.30 15.15
C ILE A 100 8.92 -1.78 15.27
N LEU A 101 10.08 -1.31 14.82
CA LEU A 101 10.45 0.11 14.87
C LEU A 101 11.01 0.55 13.52
N PRO A 102 10.84 1.82 13.13
CA PRO A 102 11.51 2.36 11.95
C PRO A 102 13.02 2.38 12.17
N ASN A 103 13.78 2.08 11.13
CA ASN A 103 15.21 2.34 11.13
C ASN A 103 15.46 3.85 11.33
N SER A 104 16.36 4.20 12.24
CA SER A 104 16.66 5.59 12.56
C SER A 104 17.49 6.29 11.48
N GLN A 105 18.14 5.52 10.60
CA GLN A 105 18.83 6.03 9.43
C GLN A 105 17.86 6.12 8.24
N MET A 106 18.21 6.94 7.27
CA MET A 106 17.51 7.05 5.99
C MET A 106 18.44 6.65 4.86
N GLY A 107 17.88 6.09 3.81
CA GLY A 107 18.54 5.95 2.52
C GLY A 107 18.45 7.23 1.71
N GLU A 108 18.97 7.18 0.49
CA GLU A 108 18.94 8.29 -0.47
C GLU A 108 18.58 7.78 -1.86
N PRO A 109 17.94 8.60 -2.73
CA PRO A 109 17.70 8.20 -4.10
C PRO A 109 19.02 8.03 -4.87
N THR A 110 19.20 6.92 -5.59
CA THR A 110 20.50 6.56 -6.19
C THR A 110 20.67 6.98 -7.65
N ASN A 111 19.59 7.43 -8.30
CA ASN A 111 19.55 7.69 -9.74
C ASN A 111 18.85 9.02 -10.14
N LEU A 112 18.92 10.05 -9.29
CA LEU A 112 18.30 11.37 -9.54
C LEU A 112 18.74 12.07 -10.83
N ASN A 113 19.87 11.67 -11.38
CA ASN A 113 20.50 12.16 -12.59
C ASN A 113 20.14 11.34 -13.85
N TYR A 114 19.26 10.34 -13.75
CA TYR A 114 18.73 9.63 -14.91
C TYR A 114 18.03 10.61 -15.88
N ALA A 115 18.41 10.57 -17.16
CA ALA A 115 18.13 11.64 -18.12
C ALA A 115 16.71 11.68 -18.69
N ALA A 116 15.87 10.71 -18.34
CA ALA A 116 14.47 10.61 -18.78
C ALA A 116 13.54 10.45 -17.55
N PRO A 117 12.21 10.53 -17.73
CA PRO A 117 11.27 10.05 -16.72
C PRO A 117 11.48 8.57 -16.41
N TYR A 118 11.11 8.14 -15.20
CA TYR A 118 11.13 6.72 -14.83
C TYR A 118 9.97 5.97 -15.49
N ASN A 119 10.17 4.68 -15.79
CA ASN A 119 9.11 3.80 -16.23
C ASN A 119 8.11 3.51 -15.11
N ASN A 120 8.60 3.44 -13.86
CA ASN A 120 7.73 3.36 -12.69
C ASN A 120 7.39 4.75 -12.15
N LEU A 121 6.15 5.18 -12.38
CA LEU A 121 5.57 6.43 -11.91
C LEU A 121 4.57 6.20 -10.78
N GLY A 122 4.83 5.19 -9.94
CA GLY A 122 4.10 4.95 -8.69
C GLY A 122 4.53 5.93 -7.61
N VAL A 123 3.59 6.66 -7.02
CA VAL A 123 3.86 7.59 -5.91
C VAL A 123 3.11 7.13 -4.64
N PRO A 124 3.80 6.66 -3.58
CA PRO A 124 3.14 6.31 -2.33
C PRO A 124 2.26 7.44 -1.80
N GLY A 125 1.01 7.11 -1.46
CA GLY A 125 0.00 8.07 -1.00
C GLY A 125 -0.72 8.88 -2.10
N ALA A 126 -0.38 8.72 -3.38
CA ALA A 126 -1.09 9.41 -4.45
C ALA A 126 -2.54 8.93 -4.61
N ILE A 127 -3.43 9.88 -4.90
CA ILE A 127 -4.84 9.68 -5.25
C ILE A 127 -5.06 9.94 -6.75
N LEU A 128 -6.27 9.69 -7.26
CA LEU A 128 -6.58 9.86 -8.69
C LEU A 128 -6.28 11.28 -9.20
N TYR A 129 -6.63 12.32 -8.44
CA TYR A 129 -6.36 13.71 -8.81
C TYR A 129 -4.86 13.98 -9.03
N ASP A 130 -4.00 13.36 -8.22
CA ASP A 130 -2.55 13.59 -8.27
C ASP A 130 -1.94 13.19 -9.63
N LEU A 131 -2.62 12.33 -10.42
CA LEU A 131 -2.14 11.91 -11.74
C LEU A 131 -2.11 13.05 -12.76
N ILE A 132 -3.09 13.94 -12.70
CA ILE A 132 -3.26 15.07 -13.65
C ILE A 132 -2.87 16.41 -13.06
N ASP A 133 -2.67 16.49 -11.74
CA ASP A 133 -2.26 17.72 -11.06
C ASP A 133 -0.91 18.24 -11.58
N GLU A 134 -0.94 19.48 -12.06
CA GLU A 134 0.21 20.20 -12.62
C GLU A 134 0.80 21.25 -11.68
N THR A 135 0.42 21.22 -10.39
CA THR A 135 1.05 22.06 -9.37
C THR A 135 2.58 21.87 -9.42
N ASP A 136 3.32 22.99 -9.39
CA ASP A 136 4.78 22.99 -9.29
C ASP A 136 5.26 21.99 -8.23
N LEU A 137 6.25 21.16 -8.54
CA LEU A 137 6.63 20.04 -7.70
C LEU A 137 7.12 20.46 -6.31
N THR A 138 7.76 21.62 -6.18
CA THR A 138 8.17 22.17 -4.87
C THR A 138 6.96 22.55 -4.05
N THR A 139 5.99 23.22 -4.68
CA THR A 139 4.72 23.59 -4.06
C THR A 139 3.88 22.35 -3.69
N LYS A 140 3.87 21.34 -4.55
CA LYS A 140 3.20 20.07 -4.33
C LYS A 140 3.81 19.30 -3.16
N TYR A 141 5.14 19.23 -3.09
CA TYR A 141 5.85 18.66 -1.94
C TYR A 141 5.44 19.34 -0.63
N ALA A 142 5.46 20.67 -0.59
CA ALA A 142 5.13 21.44 0.61
C ALA A 142 3.66 21.24 1.04
N SER A 143 2.72 21.29 0.10
CA SER A 143 1.28 21.14 0.38
C SER A 143 0.88 19.72 0.75
N ARG A 144 1.45 18.71 0.09
CA ARG A 144 1.14 17.29 0.34
C ARG A 144 1.97 16.70 1.49
N GLN A 145 3.04 17.38 1.90
CA GLN A 145 4.03 16.87 2.85
C GLN A 145 4.53 15.46 2.47
N ASN A 146 4.66 15.22 1.16
CA ASN A 146 4.95 13.91 0.61
C ASN A 146 6.22 13.98 -0.27
N PRO A 147 7.38 13.50 0.20
CA PRO A 147 8.64 13.57 -0.52
C PRO A 147 8.66 12.74 -1.80
N TYR A 148 7.76 11.76 -1.95
CA TYR A 148 7.81 10.85 -3.09
C TYR A 148 7.43 11.54 -4.41
N PHE A 149 6.66 12.62 -4.38
CA PHE A 149 6.34 13.37 -5.61
C PHE A 149 7.59 13.92 -6.28
N GLN A 150 8.50 14.56 -5.54
CA GLN A 150 9.74 15.12 -6.09
C GLN A 150 10.83 14.07 -6.36
N ILE A 151 10.72 12.88 -5.76
CA ILE A 151 11.60 11.75 -6.02
C ILE A 151 11.22 11.09 -7.36
N VAL A 152 9.92 10.86 -7.57
CA VAL A 152 9.39 10.16 -8.74
C VAL A 152 9.25 11.10 -9.94
N LEU A 153 8.65 12.27 -9.74
CA LEU A 153 8.51 13.31 -10.76
C LEU A 153 9.74 14.20 -10.70
N ARG A 154 10.51 14.20 -11.80
CA ARG A 154 11.74 14.98 -11.89
C ARG A 154 11.71 15.91 -13.08
N ASN A 155 12.59 16.91 -13.06
CA ASN A 155 12.81 17.82 -14.19
C ASN A 155 11.50 18.30 -14.85
N GLN A 156 10.62 18.91 -14.04
CA GLN A 156 9.30 19.35 -14.52
C GLN A 156 9.36 20.30 -15.73
N ALA A 157 10.45 21.05 -15.87
CA ALA A 157 10.67 21.94 -17.01
C ALA A 157 10.80 21.17 -18.33
N ALA A 158 11.41 19.98 -18.31
CA ALA A 158 11.55 19.14 -19.49
C ALA A 158 10.40 18.13 -19.64
N PHE A 159 9.88 17.58 -18.54
CA PHE A 159 8.97 16.43 -18.58
C PHE A 159 7.52 16.76 -18.22
N GLY A 160 7.25 17.97 -17.72
CA GLY A 160 5.97 18.38 -17.15
C GLY A 160 5.84 18.04 -15.66
N ALA A 161 4.86 18.67 -15.02
CA ALA A 161 4.65 18.61 -13.57
C ALA A 161 3.70 17.49 -13.10
N SER A 162 2.98 16.81 -14.01
CA SER A 162 2.05 15.74 -13.65
C SER A 162 2.58 14.35 -13.99
N ILE A 163 2.10 13.33 -13.28
CA ILE A 163 2.46 11.92 -13.52
C ILE A 163 2.14 11.53 -14.97
N ILE A 164 0.96 11.93 -15.47
CA ILE A 164 0.55 11.63 -16.84
C ILE A 164 1.45 12.32 -17.87
N LYS A 165 1.84 13.58 -17.66
CA LYS A 165 2.77 14.26 -18.58
C LYS A 165 4.11 13.54 -18.66
N GLN A 166 4.70 13.17 -17.52
CA GLN A 166 5.97 12.44 -17.50
C GLN A 166 5.84 11.04 -18.12
N ALA A 167 4.70 10.35 -17.93
CA ALA A 167 4.43 9.08 -18.59
C ALA A 167 4.41 9.22 -20.13
N LEU A 168 3.74 10.27 -20.64
CA LEU A 168 3.58 10.48 -22.08
C LEU A 168 4.88 10.87 -22.79
N VAL A 169 5.83 11.49 -22.09
CA VAL A 169 7.19 11.76 -22.60
C VAL A 169 7.91 10.47 -23.00
N LEU A 170 7.64 9.35 -22.32
CA LEU A 170 8.21 8.03 -22.66
C LEU A 170 7.60 7.39 -23.91
N GLN A 171 6.57 8.02 -24.50
CA GLN A 171 5.78 7.50 -25.62
C GLN A 171 5.40 6.02 -25.45
N PRO A 172 4.72 5.63 -24.36
CA PRO A 172 4.59 4.23 -23.98
C PRO A 172 3.79 3.42 -25.00
N THR A 173 4.18 2.16 -25.16
CA THR A 173 3.46 1.12 -25.93
C THR A 173 2.47 0.37 -25.07
N PHE A 174 2.80 0.20 -23.80
CA PHE A 174 1.97 -0.47 -22.83
C PHE A 174 2.01 0.28 -21.51
N VAL A 175 0.84 0.55 -20.95
CA VAL A 175 0.68 1.19 -19.65
C VAL A 175 -0.06 0.26 -18.71
N ASN A 176 0.48 0.01 -17.52
CA ASN A 176 -0.27 -0.54 -16.40
C ASN A 176 -0.71 0.60 -15.48
N LEU A 177 -2.03 0.84 -15.40
CA LEU A 177 -2.63 1.88 -14.56
C LEU A 177 -3.34 1.26 -13.36
N TRP A 178 -2.84 1.54 -12.16
CA TRP A 178 -3.48 1.11 -10.91
C TRP A 178 -3.52 2.24 -9.88
N ILE A 179 -4.67 2.90 -9.81
CA ILE A 179 -4.90 4.07 -8.97
C ILE A 179 -6.33 4.07 -8.43
N GLY A 180 -6.59 4.84 -7.39
CA GLY A 180 -7.92 5.08 -6.84
C GLY A 180 -8.19 4.43 -5.49
N ASN A 181 -7.39 3.44 -5.06
CA ASN A 181 -7.57 2.85 -3.73
C ASN A 181 -7.36 3.87 -2.60
N ASN A 182 -6.45 4.84 -2.76
CA ASN A 182 -6.21 5.86 -1.74
C ASN A 182 -7.34 6.89 -1.63
N ASP A 183 -8.17 7.06 -2.67
CA ASP A 183 -9.37 7.92 -2.65
C ASP A 183 -10.44 7.44 -1.65
N VAL A 184 -10.36 6.18 -1.21
CA VAL A 184 -11.25 5.61 -0.18
C VAL A 184 -10.51 5.06 1.03
N LEU A 185 -9.29 4.53 0.86
CA LEU A 185 -8.53 3.89 1.93
C LEU A 185 -8.17 4.87 3.05
N GLY A 186 -7.77 6.11 2.73
CA GLY A 186 -7.45 7.13 3.73
C GLY A 186 -8.64 7.45 4.65
N TYR A 187 -9.84 7.54 4.06
CA TYR A 187 -11.10 7.67 4.81
C TYR A 187 -11.37 6.47 5.71
N ALA A 188 -11.32 5.26 5.14
CA ALA A 188 -11.62 4.05 5.89
C ALA A 188 -10.65 3.85 7.07
N THR A 189 -9.34 4.05 6.86
CA THR A 189 -8.30 3.85 7.88
C THR A 189 -8.22 4.99 8.91
N SER A 190 -8.80 6.16 8.63
CA SER A 190 -8.93 7.25 9.61
C SER A 190 -10.16 7.12 10.52
N GLY A 191 -10.93 6.04 10.39
CA GLY A 191 -12.21 5.89 11.09
C GLY A 191 -13.29 6.84 10.58
N GLY A 192 -13.20 7.24 9.31
CA GLY A 192 -14.16 8.11 8.64
C GLY A 192 -14.03 9.59 9.00
N THR A 193 -12.82 10.04 9.38
CA THR A 193 -12.58 11.42 9.86
C THR A 193 -11.76 12.27 8.90
N LYS A 194 -10.99 11.65 8.01
CA LYS A 194 -10.12 12.32 7.04
C LYS A 194 -10.27 11.65 5.68
N GLY A 195 -10.59 12.41 4.65
CA GLY A 195 -10.86 11.92 3.32
C GLY A 195 -10.10 12.68 2.23
N THR A 196 -10.58 12.54 1.00
CA THR A 196 -9.95 13.09 -0.21
C THR A 196 -10.91 13.97 -1.02
N ASP A 197 -12.15 14.15 -0.56
CA ASP A 197 -13.08 15.11 -1.15
C ASP A 197 -12.52 16.54 -1.09
N ALA A 198 -12.66 17.28 -2.18
CA ALA A 198 -12.11 18.63 -2.27
C ALA A 198 -12.85 19.65 -1.39
N ALA A 199 -14.09 19.36 -1.00
CA ALA A 199 -14.94 20.31 -0.29
C ALA A 199 -14.57 20.42 1.20
N THR A 200 -14.30 19.29 1.85
CA THR A 200 -14.09 19.22 3.31
C THR A 200 -12.79 18.50 3.69
N GLY A 201 -12.27 17.62 2.83
CA GLY A 201 -11.17 16.73 3.17
C GLY A 201 -11.54 15.72 4.26
N THR A 202 -12.82 15.41 4.43
CA THR A 202 -13.34 14.51 5.48
C THR A 202 -14.04 13.28 4.93
N LEU A 203 -14.46 13.28 3.67
CA LEU A 203 -15.15 12.20 2.97
C LEU A 203 -14.27 11.63 1.84
N PRO A 204 -14.52 10.39 1.38
CA PRO A 204 -13.87 9.87 0.19
C PRO A 204 -14.14 10.75 -1.03
N THR A 205 -13.30 10.66 -2.06
CA THR A 205 -13.62 11.21 -3.38
C THR A 205 -14.97 10.64 -3.84
N ASP A 206 -15.96 11.51 -4.09
CA ASP A 206 -17.29 11.07 -4.50
C ASP A 206 -17.29 10.46 -5.92
N VAL A 207 -18.28 9.62 -6.22
CA VAL A 207 -18.37 8.89 -7.49
C VAL A 207 -18.41 9.82 -8.71
N PRO A 208 -19.20 10.90 -8.76
CA PRO A 208 -19.14 11.88 -9.84
C PRO A 208 -17.74 12.47 -10.08
N THR A 209 -17.07 12.94 -9.02
CA THR A 209 -15.72 13.51 -9.09
C THR A 209 -14.71 12.47 -9.55
N PHE A 210 -14.76 11.26 -8.98
CA PHE A 210 -13.90 10.16 -9.38
C PHE A 210 -14.08 9.82 -10.86
N THR A 211 -15.33 9.69 -11.32
CA THR A 211 -15.66 9.39 -12.73
C THR A 211 -15.12 10.47 -13.66
N PHE A 212 -15.28 11.74 -13.31
CA PHE A 212 -14.78 12.87 -14.08
C PHE A 212 -13.25 12.85 -14.19
N LEU A 213 -12.54 12.69 -13.07
CA LEU A 213 -11.07 12.62 -13.05
C LEU A 213 -10.54 11.39 -13.80
N TYR A 214 -11.20 10.25 -13.65
CA TYR A 214 -10.79 9.01 -14.31
C TYR A 214 -10.96 9.11 -15.82
N ASN A 215 -12.04 9.73 -16.29
CA ASN A 215 -12.25 10.00 -17.72
C ASN A 215 -11.18 10.96 -18.27
N GLN A 216 -10.72 11.95 -17.50
CA GLN A 216 -9.61 12.80 -17.91
C GLN A 216 -8.30 12.01 -18.05
N VAL A 217 -7.97 11.17 -17.07
CA VAL A 217 -6.79 10.29 -17.13
C VAL A 217 -6.87 9.35 -18.33
N ALA A 218 -8.02 8.70 -18.52
CA ALA A 218 -8.25 7.79 -19.65
C ALA A 218 -8.12 8.52 -20.99
N THR A 219 -8.70 9.71 -21.12
CA THR A 219 -8.59 10.54 -22.33
C THR A 219 -7.14 10.93 -22.60
N ALA A 220 -6.40 11.35 -21.57
CA ALA A 220 -5.00 11.75 -21.73
C ALA A 220 -4.07 10.59 -22.13
N LEU A 221 -4.33 9.38 -21.63
CA LEU A 221 -3.55 8.19 -21.99
C LEU A 221 -3.97 7.56 -23.32
N THR A 222 -5.20 7.79 -23.76
CA THR A 222 -5.73 7.23 -25.01
C THR A 222 -4.91 7.71 -26.20
N ASP A 223 -4.49 6.76 -27.00
CA ASP A 223 -3.78 6.99 -28.25
C ASP A 223 -4.70 6.60 -29.41
N THR A 224 -5.14 7.57 -30.20
CA THR A 224 -6.07 7.37 -31.32
C THR A 224 -5.46 6.59 -32.48
N SER A 225 -4.13 6.45 -32.53
CA SER A 225 -3.47 5.56 -33.49
C SER A 225 -3.63 4.08 -33.12
N GLY A 226 -4.04 3.78 -31.89
CA GLY A 226 -4.23 2.43 -31.36
C GLY A 226 -2.92 1.72 -30.98
N TYR A 227 -1.78 2.41 -31.08
CA TYR A 227 -0.45 1.89 -30.79
C TYR A 227 -0.24 1.60 -29.31
N ARG A 228 -0.67 2.49 -28.41
CA ARG A 228 -0.61 2.27 -26.96
C ARG A 228 -1.76 1.38 -26.46
N LYS A 229 -1.43 0.33 -25.71
CA LYS A 229 -2.38 -0.45 -24.91
C LYS A 229 -2.30 -0.07 -23.44
N ILE A 230 -3.42 -0.18 -22.74
CA ILE A 230 -3.52 0.18 -21.33
C ILE A 230 -4.23 -0.95 -20.59
N ALA A 231 -3.55 -1.56 -19.62
CA ALA A 231 -4.16 -2.44 -18.63
C ALA A 231 -4.57 -1.61 -17.42
N VAL A 232 -5.84 -1.70 -17.04
CA VAL A 232 -6.41 -1.00 -15.88
C VAL A 232 -6.72 -2.02 -14.81
N ALA A 233 -6.19 -1.82 -13.61
CA ALA A 233 -6.53 -2.62 -12.44
C ALA A 233 -7.67 -1.96 -11.64
N ASN A 234 -8.60 -2.79 -11.15
CA ASN A 234 -9.70 -2.33 -10.32
C ASN A 234 -9.21 -1.99 -8.89
N ILE A 235 -10.09 -1.32 -8.14
CA ILE A 235 -9.86 -1.05 -6.73
C ILE A 235 -10.37 -2.28 -5.95
N PRO A 236 -9.49 -3.00 -5.23
CA PRO A 236 -9.94 -4.07 -4.35
C PRO A 236 -10.76 -3.49 -3.20
N ASP A 237 -11.64 -4.29 -2.62
CA ASP A 237 -12.34 -3.90 -1.40
C ASP A 237 -11.32 -3.63 -0.27
N VAL A 238 -11.25 -2.38 0.17
CA VAL A 238 -10.29 -1.93 1.17
C VAL A 238 -10.56 -2.55 2.54
N GLN A 239 -11.76 -3.09 2.80
CA GLN A 239 -12.08 -3.79 4.04
C GLN A 239 -11.40 -5.16 4.16
N ASN A 240 -10.84 -5.70 3.08
CA ASN A 240 -10.20 -7.01 3.10
C ASN A 240 -8.75 -6.99 3.61
N ILE A 241 -8.17 -5.82 3.89
CA ILE A 241 -6.81 -5.74 4.43
C ILE A 241 -6.80 -6.09 5.93
N PRO A 242 -5.67 -6.60 6.48
CA PRO A 242 -5.58 -6.98 7.90
C PRO A 242 -5.91 -5.87 8.90
N PHE A 243 -5.84 -4.60 8.50
CA PHE A 243 -6.25 -3.46 9.33
C PHE A 243 -7.71 -3.55 9.78
N PHE A 244 -8.59 -4.12 8.94
CA PHE A 244 -10.01 -4.30 9.23
C PHE A 244 -10.35 -5.70 9.77
N THR A 245 -9.34 -6.50 10.13
CA THR A 245 -9.53 -7.61 11.05
C THR A 245 -9.79 -7.03 12.44
N THR A 246 -11.02 -7.12 12.91
CA THR A 246 -11.49 -6.44 14.13
C THR A 246 -11.74 -7.41 15.29
N VAL A 247 -11.84 -6.87 16.51
CA VAL A 247 -12.21 -7.62 17.71
C VAL A 247 -13.72 -7.68 17.96
N GLY A 248 -14.52 -7.05 17.10
CA GLY A 248 -15.99 -6.96 17.21
C GLY A 248 -16.68 -8.32 17.45
N PRO A 249 -16.46 -9.34 16.61
CA PRO A 249 -17.11 -10.64 16.78
C PRO A 249 -16.78 -11.35 18.09
N LYS A 250 -15.51 -11.28 18.53
CA LYS A 250 -15.09 -11.83 19.82
C LYS A 250 -15.79 -11.09 20.97
N LEU A 251 -15.86 -9.76 20.89
CA LEU A 251 -16.53 -8.96 21.90
C LEU A 251 -18.04 -9.23 21.93
N ALA A 252 -18.70 -9.37 20.78
CA ALA A 252 -20.11 -9.69 20.67
C ALA A 252 -20.47 -10.99 21.43
N SER A 253 -19.62 -12.01 21.30
CA SER A 253 -19.77 -13.27 22.05
C SER A 253 -19.66 -13.06 23.56
N SER A 254 -18.67 -12.28 24.02
CA SER A 254 -18.52 -11.97 25.45
C SER A 254 -19.70 -11.17 26.01
N LEU A 255 -20.17 -10.14 25.30
CA LEU A 255 -21.31 -9.32 25.73
C LEU A 255 -22.59 -10.14 25.80
N THR A 256 -22.85 -11.00 24.81
CA THR A 256 -23.98 -11.93 24.79
C THR A 256 -23.95 -12.87 26.01
N ALA A 257 -22.79 -13.42 26.36
CA ALA A 257 -22.64 -14.29 27.53
C ALA A 257 -22.90 -13.57 28.86
N MET A 258 -22.70 -12.25 28.92
CA MET A 258 -22.99 -11.41 30.08
C MET A 258 -24.43 -10.88 30.12
N GLY A 259 -25.25 -11.17 29.10
CA GLY A 259 -26.60 -10.60 28.96
C GLY A 259 -26.61 -9.10 28.64
N VAL A 260 -25.51 -8.57 28.09
CA VAL A 260 -25.38 -7.16 27.71
C VAL A 260 -25.75 -7.00 26.23
N PRO A 261 -26.84 -6.28 25.88
CA PRO A 261 -27.34 -6.25 24.50
C PRO A 261 -26.55 -5.32 23.56
N ALA A 262 -25.82 -4.34 24.12
CA ALA A 262 -25.08 -3.36 23.35
C ALA A 262 -23.97 -2.70 24.19
N MET A 263 -22.97 -2.14 23.52
CA MET A 263 -22.00 -1.23 24.11
C MET A 263 -22.24 0.21 23.64
N VAL A 264 -21.91 1.18 24.48
CA VAL A 264 -21.86 2.60 24.14
C VAL A 264 -20.40 3.00 23.94
N TYR A 265 -20.11 3.77 22.90
CA TYR A 265 -18.77 4.28 22.63
C TYR A 265 -18.79 5.77 22.32
N GLN A 266 -17.70 6.46 22.68
CA GLN A 266 -17.49 7.86 22.30
C GLN A 266 -17.11 7.91 20.82
N THR A 267 -17.85 8.69 20.04
CA THR A 267 -17.45 9.02 18.66
C THR A 267 -16.48 10.19 18.65
N HIS A 268 -15.72 10.35 17.57
CA HIS A 268 -14.78 11.47 17.42
C HIS A 268 -15.49 12.84 17.38
N SER A 269 -16.74 12.90 16.90
CA SER A 269 -17.57 14.10 16.94
C SER A 269 -17.99 14.36 18.38
N SER A 270 -17.70 15.55 18.92
CA SER A 270 -18.05 15.91 20.31
C SER A 270 -19.34 16.74 20.36
N PRO A 271 -20.32 16.45 21.25
CA PRO A 271 -20.47 15.26 22.10
C PRO A 271 -21.34 14.21 21.38
N GLY A 272 -20.73 13.36 20.57
CA GLY A 272 -21.39 12.26 19.87
C GLY A 272 -21.04 10.94 20.54
N TYR A 273 -22.07 10.18 20.90
CA TYR A 273 -21.94 8.79 21.32
C TYR A 273 -22.57 7.88 20.26
N GLY A 274 -22.01 6.69 20.10
CA GLY A 274 -22.55 5.63 19.28
C GLY A 274 -22.97 4.45 20.14
N VAL A 275 -23.90 3.65 19.62
CA VAL A 275 -24.33 2.38 20.23
C VAL A 275 -24.05 1.28 19.22
N ALA A 276 -23.33 0.25 19.66
CA ALA A 276 -23.10 -0.96 18.89
C ALA A 276 -23.79 -2.13 19.59
N THR A 277 -24.82 -2.68 18.98
CA THR A 277 -25.45 -3.92 19.44
C THR A 277 -24.49 -5.10 19.27
N THR A 278 -24.76 -6.22 19.96
CA THR A 278 -24.01 -7.46 19.73
C THR A 278 -24.04 -7.89 18.25
N SER A 279 -25.17 -7.69 17.56
CA SER A 279 -25.29 -7.95 16.11
C SER A 279 -24.44 -6.98 15.27
N ASP A 280 -24.40 -5.68 15.60
CA ASP A 280 -23.56 -4.72 14.88
C ASP A 280 -22.06 -5.07 15.01
N LEU A 281 -21.64 -5.58 16.17
CA LEU A 281 -20.27 -6.02 16.44
C LEU A 281 -19.94 -7.36 15.76
N GLU A 282 -20.87 -8.31 15.78
CA GLU A 282 -20.71 -9.63 15.15
C GLU A 282 -20.62 -9.53 13.64
N THR A 283 -21.41 -8.65 13.03
CA THR A 283 -21.46 -8.43 11.58
C THR A 283 -20.41 -7.43 11.08
N GLY A 284 -19.63 -6.82 11.98
CA GLY A 284 -18.62 -5.82 11.63
C GLY A 284 -19.21 -4.49 11.14
N LYS A 285 -20.51 -4.24 11.34
CA LYS A 285 -21.15 -2.95 11.04
C LYS A 285 -20.53 -1.81 11.87
N VAL A 286 -20.06 -2.13 13.09
CA VAL A 286 -19.17 -1.27 13.88
C VAL A 286 -17.81 -1.95 14.01
N LEU A 287 -16.79 -1.34 13.42
CA LEU A 287 -15.44 -1.87 13.37
C LEU A 287 -14.64 -1.46 14.61
N LEU A 288 -14.27 -2.44 15.44
CA LEU A 288 -13.34 -2.27 16.56
C LEU A 288 -11.98 -2.83 16.18
N THR A 289 -11.05 -1.96 15.77
CA THR A 289 -9.70 -2.37 15.32
C THR A 289 -8.94 -3.15 16.38
N LEU A 290 -7.93 -3.92 15.97
CA LEU A 290 -7.05 -4.66 16.89
C LEU A 290 -6.39 -3.77 17.95
N THR A 291 -6.11 -2.50 17.65
CA THR A 291 -5.62 -1.54 18.65
C THR A 291 -6.60 -1.33 19.81
N GLY A 292 -7.90 -1.51 19.58
CA GLY A 292 -8.93 -1.50 20.62
C GLY A 292 -8.99 -2.78 21.47
N SER A 293 -8.25 -3.84 21.11
CA SER A 293 -8.32 -5.14 21.81
C SER A 293 -7.96 -5.02 23.29
N ALA A 294 -6.99 -4.18 23.64
CA ALA A 294 -6.60 -3.93 25.03
C ALA A 294 -7.76 -3.34 25.84
N ALA A 295 -8.56 -2.45 25.23
CA ALA A 295 -9.74 -1.88 25.87
C ALA A 295 -10.85 -2.92 26.05
N THR A 296 -11.00 -3.87 25.13
CA THR A 296 -12.04 -4.91 25.23
C THR A 296 -11.90 -5.81 26.46
N ALA A 297 -10.70 -5.94 27.04
CA ALA A 297 -10.47 -6.71 28.26
C ALA A 297 -11.15 -6.09 29.50
N TYR A 298 -11.46 -4.79 29.47
CA TYR A 298 -12.12 -4.09 30.57
C TYR A 298 -13.65 -4.04 30.43
N LEU A 299 -14.22 -4.54 29.33
CA LEU A 299 -15.67 -4.50 29.13
C LEU A 299 -16.37 -5.47 30.09
N GLY A 300 -17.29 -4.94 30.89
CA GLY A 300 -17.97 -5.68 31.96
C GLY A 300 -17.25 -5.67 33.31
N ASP A 301 -16.05 -5.09 33.38
CA ASP A 301 -15.35 -4.89 34.66
C ASP A 301 -16.10 -3.87 35.54
N ARG A 302 -16.44 -4.30 36.76
CA ARG A 302 -17.12 -3.46 37.76
C ARG A 302 -16.16 -2.80 38.74
N SER A 303 -14.87 -3.15 38.70
CA SER A 303 -13.86 -2.56 39.59
C SER A 303 -13.42 -1.17 39.15
N GLY A 304 -13.77 -0.77 37.92
CA GLY A 304 -13.34 0.49 37.34
C GLY A 304 -11.88 0.47 36.88
N ALA A 305 -11.30 -0.70 36.59
CA ALA A 305 -9.90 -0.84 36.21
C ALA A 305 -9.58 -0.05 34.92
N PHE A 306 -10.52 0.07 33.98
CA PHE A 306 -10.37 0.96 32.82
C PHE A 306 -10.06 2.40 33.25
N TYR A 307 -10.93 2.98 34.08
CA TYR A 307 -10.80 4.36 34.57
C TYR A 307 -9.50 4.58 35.34
N SER A 308 -9.13 3.62 36.18
CA SER A 308 -7.86 3.66 36.91
C SER A 308 -6.65 3.56 35.97
N ALA A 309 -6.70 2.73 34.94
CA ALA A 309 -5.60 2.52 34.01
C ALA A 309 -5.43 3.69 33.02
N THR A 310 -6.53 4.38 32.68
CA THR A 310 -6.52 5.49 31.72
C THR A 310 -6.52 6.87 32.36
N GLY A 311 -6.65 6.96 33.70
CA GLY A 311 -6.77 8.23 34.42
C GLY A 311 -8.05 9.00 34.10
N ILE A 312 -9.07 8.33 33.55
CA ILE A 312 -10.37 8.94 33.25
C ILE A 312 -11.22 8.88 34.52
N PRO A 313 -11.86 9.97 34.97
CA PRO A 313 -12.76 9.93 36.11
C PRO A 313 -13.87 8.90 35.90
N VAL A 314 -14.15 8.08 36.93
CA VAL A 314 -15.31 7.18 36.91
C VAL A 314 -16.57 8.05 36.78
N PRO A 315 -17.43 7.84 35.78
CA PRO A 315 -18.68 8.56 35.65
C PRO A 315 -19.52 8.40 36.92
N ALA A 316 -20.16 9.48 37.36
CA ALA A 316 -21.11 9.41 38.46
C ALA A 316 -22.38 8.69 37.98
N GLY A 317 -22.47 7.38 38.19
CA GLY A 317 -23.59 6.54 37.77
C GLY A 317 -23.45 5.10 38.22
#